data_AF-A0A0S4LB76-F1
#
_entry.id   AF-A0A0S4LB76-F1
#
_cell.length_a   1.000
_cell.length_b   1.000
_cell.length_c   1.000
_cell.angle_alpha   90.00
_cell.angle_beta   90.00
_cell.angle_gamma   90.00
#
_symmetry.space_group_name_H-M   'P 1'
#
loop_
_entity.id
_entity.type
_entity.pdbx_description
1 polymer ?
#
loop_
_entity_poly.entity_id
_entity_poly.type
_entity_poly.pdbx_seq_one_letter_code
_entity_poly.pdbx_strand_id
1 'polypeptide(L)' 'MNDLLINRVLVATDFSECARRAGEYGMCVAQAWSAHVDLLYWSMCGEDWSSMRRLPILSWR' A
#
# COMPACT_ATOMS: atom_id res chain seq x y z
N MET A 1 -9.99 10.69 -25.15
CA MET A 1 -9.60 11.14 -23.80
C MET A 1 -8.76 10.00 -23.22
N ASN A 2 -7.56 10.29 -22.71
CA ASN A 2 -6.74 9.27 -22.08
C ASN A 2 -7.37 8.93 -20.72
N ASP A 3 -8.10 7.82 -20.68
CA ASP A 3 -8.67 7.30 -19.45
C ASP A 3 -7.51 6.78 -18.58
N LEU A 4 -6.94 7.68 -17.76
CA LEU A 4 -5.98 7.31 -16.73
C LEU A 4 -6.73 6.55 -15.63
N LEU A 5 -7.03 5.28 -15.90
CA LEU A 5 -7.67 4.36 -14.96
C LEU A 5 -6.65 3.95 -13.91
N ILE A 6 -6.86 4.41 -12.67
CA ILE A 6 -6.13 3.92 -11.51
C ILE A 6 -6.63 2.51 -11.22
N ASN A 7 -5.88 1.49 -11.64
CA ASN A 7 -6.23 0.08 -11.41
C ASN A 7 -5.54 -0.51 -10.17
N ARG A 8 -4.56 0.20 -9.62
CA ARG A 8 -3.81 -0.23 -8.43
C ARG A 8 -3.30 0.96 -7.62
N VAL A 9 -3.40 0.86 -6.30
CA VAL A 9 -2.87 1.79 -5.30
C VAL A 9 -1.81 1.04 -4.47
N LEU A 10 -0.58 1.56 -4.43
CA LEU A 10 0.48 1.05 -3.57
C LEU A 10 0.57 1.91 -2.31
N VAL A 11 0.36 1.32 -1.14
CA VAL A 11 0.49 1.98 0.16
C VAL A 11 1.81 1.53 0.79
N ALA A 12 2.73 2.48 1.00
CA ALA A 12 3.91 2.23 1.82
C ALA A 12 3.54 2.31 3.31
N THR A 13 4.08 1.41 4.10
CA THR A 13 3.92 1.44 5.57
C THR A 13 5.26 1.23 6.26
N ASP A 14 5.44 2.01 7.32
CA ASP A 14 6.43 1.82 8.38
C ASP A 14 5.75 1.52 9.73
N PHE A 15 4.43 1.21 9.68
CA PHE A 15 3.54 1.02 10.83
C PHE A 15 3.35 2.24 11.75
N SER A 16 3.81 3.43 11.34
CA SER A 16 3.49 4.67 12.04
C SER A 16 2.00 5.03 11.93
N GLU A 17 1.52 5.90 12.81
CA GLU A 17 0.17 6.43 12.71
C GLU A 17 -0.06 7.21 11.39
N CYS A 18 0.99 7.88 10.89
CA CYS A 18 0.93 8.58 9.61
C CYS A 18 0.74 7.59 8.46
N ALA A 19 1.51 6.50 8.44
CA ALA A 19 1.32 5.43 7.46
C ALA A 19 -0.08 4.80 7.58
N ARG A 20 -0.58 4.58 8.80
CA ARG A 20 -1.95 4.10 9.03
C ARG A 20 -2.99 5.01 8.38
N ARG A 21 -2.90 6.32 8.59
CA ARG A 21 -3.80 7.29 7.93
C ARG A 21 -3.64 7.30 6.42
N ALA A 22 -2.40 7.19 5.91
CA ALA A 22 -2.16 7.11 4.48
C ALA A 22 -2.82 5.87 3.85
N GLY A 23 -2.84 4.72 4.53
CA GLY A 23 -3.57 3.54 4.04
C GLY A 23 -5.08 3.68 4.08
N GLU A 24 -5.65 4.39 5.06
CA GLU A 24 -7.08 4.73 5.05
C GLU A 24 -7.44 5.52 3.78
N TYR A 25 -6.65 6.55 3.44
CA TYR A 25 -6.83 7.30 2.19
C TYR A 25 -6.60 6.42 0.95
N GLY A 26 -5.59 5.55 0.96
CA GLY A 26 -5.31 4.61 -0.12
C GLY A 26 -6.50 3.67 -0.39
N MET A 27 -7.18 3.20 0.66
CA MET A 27 -8.40 2.43 0.55
C MET A 27 -9.56 3.24 -0.04
N CYS A 28 -9.75 4.50 0.40
CA CYS A 28 -10.79 5.36 -0.17
C CYS A 28 -10.59 5.61 -1.67
N VAL A 29 -9.35 5.87 -2.10
CA VAL A 29 -9.02 6.01 -3.53
C VAL A 29 -9.26 4.69 -4.26
N ALA A 30 -8.82 3.56 -3.72
CA ALA A 30 -9.05 2.29 -4.40
C ALA A 30 -10.54 1.94 -4.54
N GLN A 31 -11.37 2.26 -3.55
CA GLN A 31 -12.82 2.07 -3.63
C GLN A 31 -13.44 2.95 -4.73
N ALA A 32 -13.08 4.23 -4.80
CA ALA A 32 -13.65 5.15 -5.79
C ALA A 32 -13.27 4.80 -7.24
N TRP A 33 -12.15 4.09 -7.45
CA TRP A 33 -11.69 3.66 -8.77
C TRP A 33 -11.82 2.15 -9.03
N SER A 34 -12.42 1.38 -8.11
CA SER A 34 -12.46 -0.10 -8.18
C SER A 34 -11.07 -0.73 -8.40
N ALA A 35 -10.06 -0.16 -7.74
CA ALA A 35 -8.66 -0.54 -7.86
C ALA A 35 -8.25 -1.56 -6.79
N HIS A 36 -7.14 -2.28 -7.03
CA HIS A 36 -6.49 -3.10 -6.00
C HIS A 36 -5.60 -2.26 -5.08
N VAL A 37 -5.55 -2.59 -3.79
CA VAL A 37 -4.59 -2.01 -2.84
C VAL A 37 -3.50 -3.04 -2.53
N ASP A 38 -2.25 -2.66 -2.76
CA ASP A 38 -1.07 -3.40 -2.32
C ASP A 38 -0.42 -2.64 -1.16
N LEU A 39 -0.06 -3.35 -0.10
CA LEU A 39 0.64 -2.80 1.06
C LEU A 39 2.11 -3.23 1.05
N LEU A 40 3.02 -2.27 1.16
CA LEU A 40 4.46 -2.48 1.12
C LEU A 40 5.09 -2.06 2.45
N TYR A 41 5.71 -3.01 3.13
CA TYR A 41 6.57 -2.75 4.29
C TYR A 41 8.02 -3.02 3.92
N TRP A 42 8.91 -2.11 4.31
CA TRP A 42 10.35 -2.28 4.19
C TRP A 42 10.96 -2.56 5.56
N SER A 43 11.70 -3.67 5.66
CA SER A 43 12.49 -4.00 6.84
C SER A 43 13.94 -4.09 6.41
N MET A 44 14.82 -3.33 7.04
CA MET A 44 16.26 -3.55 6.87
C MET A 44 16.64 -4.84 7.61
N CYS A 45 16.63 -5.97 6.90
CA CYS A 45 17.20 -7.23 7.36
C CYS A 45 18.28 -7.65 6.35
N GLY A 46 19.50 -7.11 6.54
CA GLY A 46 20.57 -7.18 5.54
C GLY A 46 20.33 -6.27 4.33
N GLU A 47 21.38 -6.03 3.54
CA GLU A 47 21.37 -5.19 2.32
C GLU A 47 20.58 -5.83 1.15
N ASP A 48 19.59 -6.67 1.45
CA ASP A 48 18.86 -7.47 0.48
C ASP A 48 17.50 -6.85 0.16
N TRP A 49 17.39 -6.34 -1.06
CA TRP A 49 16.18 -5.77 -1.65
C TRP A 49 15.09 -6.83 -1.91
N SER A 50 15.43 -8.12 -1.87
CA SER A 50 14.50 -9.25 -1.98
C SER A 50 13.58 -9.38 -0.75
N SER A 51 13.88 -8.65 0.33
CA SER A 51 13.08 -8.64 1.56
C SER A 51 11.80 -7.81 1.47
N MET A 52 11.57 -7.07 0.37
CA MET A 52 10.31 -6.36 0.12
C MET A 52 9.14 -7.36 0.05
N ARG A 53 8.26 -7.31 1.05
CA ARG A 53 7.07 -8.17 1.11
C ARG A 53 5.82 -7.35 0.89
N ARG A 54 4.96 -7.86 0.01
CA ARG A 54 3.57 -7.43 -0.06
C ARG A 54 2.85 -8.03 1.14
N LEU A 55 2.26 -7.18 1.96
CA LEU A 55 1.50 -7.61 3.12
C LEU A 55 0.00 -7.68 2.78
N PRO A 56 -0.74 -8.65 3.31
CA PRO A 56 -2.20 -8.60 3.26
C PRO A 56 -2.67 -7.39 4.09
N ILE A 57 -3.70 -6.69 3.62
CA ILE A 57 -4.34 -5.58 4.36
C ILE A 57 -4.76 -5.98 5.78
N LEU A 58 -5.02 -7.28 6.02
CA LEU A 58 -5.33 -7.84 7.33
C LEU A 58 -4.20 -7.69 8.38
N SER A 59 -2.98 -7.34 7.97
CA SER A 59 -1.85 -7.05 8.88
C SER A 59 -1.98 -5.73 9.65
N TRP A 60 -3.05 -4.98 9.41
CA TRP A 60 -3.33 -3.68 10.04
C TRP A 60 -4.36 -3.74 11.18
N ARG A 61 -4.70 -4.94 11.65
CA ARG A 61 -5.51 -5.15 12.86
C ARG A 61 -4.68 -5.15 14.13
#